data_AF-A0A951TNU3-F1
#
_entry.id   AF-A0A951TNU3-F1
#
_cell.length_a   1.000
_cell.length_b   1.000
_cell.length_c   1.000
_cell.angle_alpha   90.00
_cell.angle_beta   90.00
_cell.angle_gamma   90.00
#
_symmetry.space_group_name_H-M   'P 1'
#
loop_
_entity.id
_entity.type
_entity.pdbx_description
1 polymer ?
#
loop_
_entity_poly.entity_id
_entity_poly.type
_entity_poly.pdbx_seq_one_letter_code
_entity_poly.pdbx_strand_id
1 'polypeptide(L)'
;MHLPAENDLDAGGRPGPLQAKGTAVEHVVFFPSSDGTAAFRRLASVEEAVRLVEHLRNVEGVESVSLHALTEVPLAFRAYYRVEVPVPQAWEASAQAAPPAPVPVEPVAPEPTVAEMIEPEPEPVPALALVEMPVQGGDPEQSVAAGNGHRDGPSSLGFFA
;
A
#
# COMPACT_ATOMS: atom_id res chain seq x y z
N MET A 1 75.22 0.55 12.86
CA MET A 1 74.07 1.34 12.39
C MET A 1 73.13 0.40 11.65
N HIS A 2 72.03 0.00 12.27
CA HIS A 2 70.99 -0.82 11.64
C HIS A 2 69.67 -0.17 12.03
N LEU A 3 69.01 0.49 11.07
CA LEU A 3 67.68 1.06 11.24
C LEU A 3 66.66 -0.05 10.97
N PRO A 4 65.67 -0.30 11.84
CA PRO A 4 64.52 -1.10 11.46
C PRO A 4 63.61 -0.29 10.53
N ALA A 5 63.23 -0.91 9.41
CA ALA A 5 62.20 -0.38 8.52
C ALA A 5 60.85 -0.40 9.23
N GLU A 6 60.21 0.76 9.18
CA GLU A 6 58.85 1.03 9.65
C GLU A 6 57.88 0.19 8.80
N ASN A 7 57.22 -0.80 9.42
CA ASN A 7 56.17 -1.54 8.76
C ASN A 7 54.85 -0.82 9.00
N ASP A 8 54.39 -0.24 7.90
CA ASP A 8 53.26 0.64 7.70
C ASP A 8 51.96 0.09 8.32
N LEU A 9 51.30 0.96 9.08
CA LEU A 9 49.95 0.77 9.61
C LEU A 9 48.93 0.88 8.46
N ASP A 10 48.61 -0.23 7.78
CA ASP A 10 47.43 -0.29 6.91
C ASP A 10 46.16 -0.55 7.73
N ALA A 11 45.79 0.45 8.53
CA ALA A 11 44.48 0.58 9.15
C ALA A 11 43.55 1.28 8.17
N GLY A 12 43.01 0.53 7.19
CA GLY A 12 42.24 1.18 6.13
C GLY A 12 41.46 0.25 5.21
N GLY A 13 40.98 -0.91 5.71
CA GLY A 13 40.05 -1.78 5.00
C GLY A 13 38.74 -1.06 4.69
N ARG A 14 38.72 -0.26 3.62
CA ARG A 14 37.50 0.32 3.06
C ARG A 14 36.58 -0.84 2.70
N PRO A 15 35.36 -0.93 3.26
CA PRO A 15 34.39 -1.88 2.73
C PRO A 15 34.15 -1.48 1.28
N GLY A 16 34.50 -2.37 0.36
CA GLY A 16 34.18 -2.20 -1.06
C GLY A 16 32.68 -1.98 -1.24
N PRO A 17 32.26 -1.38 -2.38
CA PRO A 17 30.84 -1.17 -2.66
C PRO A 17 30.11 -2.49 -2.47
N LEU A 18 29.07 -2.45 -1.63
CA LEU A 18 28.14 -3.56 -1.42
C LEU A 18 27.74 -4.05 -2.81
N GLN A 19 28.25 -5.22 -3.20
CA GLN A 19 27.76 -5.89 -4.39
C GLN A 19 26.27 -6.07 -4.13
N ALA A 20 25.46 -5.31 -4.86
CA ALA A 20 24.03 -5.56 -4.98
C ALA A 20 23.92 -6.92 -5.67
N LYS A 21 24.03 -7.98 -4.87
CA LYS A 21 23.72 -9.34 -5.25
C LYS A 21 22.30 -9.25 -5.77
N GLY A 22 22.13 -9.32 -7.10
CA GLY A 22 20.83 -9.19 -7.73
C GLY A 22 19.86 -10.05 -6.95
N THR A 23 18.97 -9.39 -6.22
CA THR A 23 18.04 -10.08 -5.33
C THR A 23 17.20 -10.94 -6.25
N ALA A 24 17.24 -12.25 -6.05
CA ALA A 24 16.35 -13.16 -6.76
C ALA A 24 14.93 -12.68 -6.44
N VAL A 25 14.26 -12.08 -7.43
CA VAL A 25 12.97 -11.46 -7.24
C VAL A 25 11.97 -12.58 -7.00
N GLU A 26 11.34 -12.57 -5.84
CA GLU A 26 10.29 -13.53 -5.53
C GLU A 26 8.98 -13.13 -6.21
N HIS A 27 8.15 -14.10 -6.54
CA HIS A 27 6.90 -13.89 -7.25
C HIS A 27 5.73 -14.39 -6.42
N VAL A 28 4.56 -13.77 -6.57
CA VAL A 28 3.32 -14.20 -5.95
C VAL A 28 2.23 -14.32 -7.00
N VAL A 29 1.49 -15.43 -6.94
CA VAL A 29 0.35 -15.70 -7.80
C VAL A 29 -0.91 -15.66 -6.94
N PHE A 30 -1.88 -14.83 -7.32
CA PHE A 30 -3.22 -14.78 -6.70
C PHE A 30 -4.24 -15.44 -7.61
N PHE A 31 -5.11 -16.26 -7.02
CA PHE A 31 -6.16 -17.00 -7.73
C PHE A 31 -7.32 -17.33 -6.76
N PRO A 32 -8.56 -17.49 -7.24
CA PRO A 32 -9.65 -18.01 -6.42
C PRO A 32 -9.40 -19.48 -6.08
N SER A 33 -9.56 -19.83 -4.80
CA SER A 33 -9.61 -21.23 -4.34
C SER A 33 -10.90 -21.92 -4.83
N SER A 34 -10.98 -23.24 -4.69
CA SER A 34 -12.19 -24.03 -4.97
C SER A 34 -13.43 -23.51 -4.24
N ASP A 35 -13.24 -22.89 -3.09
CA ASP A 35 -14.31 -22.33 -2.26
C ASP A 35 -14.66 -20.88 -2.62
N GLY A 36 -14.09 -20.35 -3.71
CA GLY A 36 -14.26 -18.97 -4.18
C GLY A 36 -13.49 -17.92 -3.37
N THR A 37 -12.83 -18.31 -2.28
CA THR A 37 -11.98 -17.41 -1.46
C THR A 37 -10.67 -17.10 -2.18
N ALA A 38 -10.16 -15.88 -2.06
CA ALA A 38 -8.86 -15.51 -2.63
C ALA A 38 -7.72 -16.30 -1.96
N ALA A 39 -6.96 -17.04 -2.77
CA ALA A 39 -5.74 -17.74 -2.37
C ALA A 39 -4.53 -17.10 -3.04
N PHE A 40 -3.35 -17.32 -2.44
CA PHE A 40 -2.09 -16.90 -3.05
C PHE A 40 -0.98 -17.91 -2.79
N ARG A 41 -0.01 -17.97 -3.70
CA ARG A 41 1.21 -18.76 -3.55
C ARG A 41 2.44 -17.92 -3.88
N ARG A 42 3.44 -17.95 -3.00
CA ARG A 42 4.74 -17.30 -3.16
C ARG A 42 5.76 -18.29 -3.71
N LEU A 43 6.57 -17.85 -4.67
CA LEU A 43 7.48 -18.67 -5.46
C LEU A 43 8.81 -17.94 -5.64
N ALA A 44 9.91 -18.70 -5.70
CA ALA A 44 11.26 -18.14 -5.76
C ALA A 44 11.68 -17.75 -7.18
N SER A 45 11.00 -18.28 -8.20
CA SER A 45 11.34 -18.08 -9.61
C SER A 45 10.12 -17.77 -10.48
N VAL A 46 10.35 -17.10 -11.61
CA VAL A 46 9.31 -16.81 -12.61
C VAL A 46 8.84 -18.09 -13.28
N GLU A 47 9.77 -19.01 -13.55
CA GLU A 47 9.49 -20.27 -14.27
C GLU A 47 8.52 -21.15 -13.49
N GLU A 48 8.66 -21.24 -12.16
CA GLU A 48 7.71 -21.94 -11.30
C GLU A 48 6.35 -21.24 -11.27
N ALA A 49 6.32 -19.90 -11.28
CA ALA A 49 5.09 -19.13 -11.28
C ALA A 49 4.30 -19.32 -12.58
N VAL A 50 4.97 -19.33 -13.73
CA VAL A 50 4.33 -19.61 -15.02
C VAL A 50 3.77 -21.02 -15.05
N ARG A 51 4.53 -22.03 -14.61
CA ARG A 51 4.04 -23.42 -14.54
C ARG A 51 2.79 -23.56 -13.67
N LEU A 52 2.73 -22.83 -12.55
CA LEU A 52 1.54 -22.82 -11.70
C LEU A 52 0.34 -22.17 -12.41
N VAL A 53 0.54 -21.01 -13.04
CA VAL A 53 -0.53 -20.32 -13.78
C VAL A 53 -1.08 -21.19 -14.91
N GLU A 54 -0.19 -21.88 -15.63
CA GLU A 54 -0.58 -22.84 -16.67
C GLU A 54 -1.39 -24.00 -16.08
N HIS A 55 -0.97 -24.58 -14.95
CA HIS A 55 -1.72 -25.63 -14.28
C HIS A 55 -3.12 -25.16 -13.87
N LEU A 56 -3.22 -23.98 -13.25
CA LEU A 56 -4.49 -23.39 -12.81
C LEU A 56 -5.46 -23.18 -13.98
N ARG A 57 -4.96 -22.71 -15.13
CA ARG A 57 -5.80 -22.48 -16.33
C ARG A 57 -6.19 -23.77 -17.04
N ASN A 58 -5.24 -24.69 -17.18
CA ASN A 58 -5.42 -25.88 -18.02
C ASN A 58 -6.07 -27.05 -17.29
N VAL A 59 -5.84 -27.17 -15.98
CA VAL A 59 -6.29 -28.31 -15.16
C VAL A 59 -7.43 -27.91 -14.23
N GLU A 60 -7.29 -26.78 -13.54
CA GLU A 60 -8.30 -26.34 -12.56
C GLU A 60 -9.38 -25.43 -13.16
N GLY A 61 -9.22 -24.96 -14.40
CA GLY A 61 -10.20 -24.10 -15.08
C GLY A 61 -10.32 -22.69 -14.49
N VAL A 62 -9.27 -22.21 -13.81
CA VAL A 62 -9.28 -20.90 -13.16
C VAL A 62 -8.95 -19.79 -14.17
N GLU A 63 -9.91 -18.91 -14.43
CA GLU A 63 -9.74 -17.81 -15.40
C GLU A 63 -9.07 -16.57 -14.79
N SER A 64 -9.44 -16.22 -13.56
CA SER A 64 -8.98 -15.03 -12.83
C SER A 64 -7.70 -15.28 -12.04
N VAL A 65 -6.56 -15.24 -12.74
CA VAL A 65 -5.22 -15.41 -12.15
C VAL A 65 -4.39 -14.14 -12.36
N SER A 66 -3.66 -13.71 -11.32
CA SER A 66 -2.71 -12.59 -11.43
C SER A 66 -1.35 -12.96 -10.85
N LEU A 67 -0.27 -12.53 -11.51
CA LEU A 67 1.13 -12.79 -11.13
C LEU A 67 1.83 -11.46 -10.89
N HIS A 68 2.51 -11.36 -9.74
CA HIS A 68 3.22 -10.14 -9.32
C HIS A 68 4.63 -10.48 -8.86
N ALA A 69 5.56 -9.56 -9.12
CA ALA A 69 6.91 -9.60 -8.58
C ALA A 69 6.94 -8.86 -7.23
N LEU A 70 7.62 -9.43 -6.23
CA LEU A 70 7.78 -8.84 -4.90
C LEU A 70 9.02 -7.95 -4.88
N THR A 71 8.80 -6.67 -4.55
CA THR A 71 9.86 -5.70 -4.32
C THR A 71 9.89 -5.33 -2.84
N GLU A 72 11.04 -5.45 -2.20
CA GLU A 72 11.20 -5.05 -0.81
C GLU A 72 11.10 -3.52 -0.69
N VAL A 73 10.24 -3.07 0.23
CA VAL A 73 10.12 -1.66 0.57
C VAL A 73 10.88 -1.42 1.88
N PRO A 74 12.03 -0.72 1.85
CA PRO A 74 12.79 -0.45 3.05
C PRO A 74 12.02 0.53 3.95
N LEU A 75 11.63 0.08 5.14
CA LEU A 75 10.94 0.90 6.14
C LEU A 75 11.90 1.35 7.23
N ALA A 76 11.75 2.60 7.67
CA ALA A 76 12.45 3.16 8.81
C ALA A 76 11.45 3.80 9.78
N PHE A 77 11.43 3.33 11.02
CA PHE A 77 10.57 3.87 12.06
C PHE A 77 11.35 4.90 12.89
N ARG A 78 10.80 6.11 13.02
CA ARG A 78 11.36 7.16 13.89
C ARG A 78 10.33 7.53 14.94
N ALA A 79 10.70 7.38 16.21
CA ALA A 79 9.88 7.84 17.31
C ALA A 79 10.02 9.35 17.46
N TYR A 80 8.91 10.09 17.39
CA TYR A 80 8.85 11.51 17.70
C TYR A 80 8.09 11.70 19.00
N TYR A 81 8.76 12.32 19.97
CA TYR A 81 8.15 12.70 21.24
C TYR A 81 7.91 14.20 21.24
N ARG A 82 6.64 14.61 21.37
CA ARG A 82 6.27 15.99 21.65
C ARG A 82 6.08 16.11 23.16
N VAL A 83 6.96 16.86 23.81
CA VAL A 83 6.83 17.20 25.22
C VAL A 83 6.24 18.60 25.32
N GLU A 84 5.07 18.71 25.92
CA GLU A 84 4.51 20.00 26.31
C GLU A 84 5.00 20.32 27.72
N VAL A 85 5.88 21.31 27.83
CA VAL A 85 6.32 21.82 29.13
C VAL A 85 5.36 22.95 29.49
N PRO A 86 4.52 22.81 30.54
CA PRO A 86 3.74 23.93 31.03
C PRO A 86 4.73 25.02 31.46
N VAL A 87 4.62 26.20 30.83
CA VAL A 87 5.37 27.38 31.26
C VAL A 87 4.79 27.74 32.63
N PRO A 88 5.54 27.64 33.74
CA PRO A 88 5.07 28.21 34.99
C PRO A 88 4.83 29.69 34.70
N GLN A 89 3.61 30.19 34.96
CA GLN A 89 3.33 31.62 34.91
C GLN A 89 4.37 32.30 35.80
N ALA A 90 5.40 32.87 35.17
CA ALA A 90 6.28 33.79 35.82
C ALA A 90 5.37 34.89 36.35
N TRP A 91 5.40 35.06 37.67
CA TRP A 91 4.98 36.24 38.38
C TRP A 91 4.88 37.45 37.45
N GLU A 92 3.69 38.02 37.34
CA GLU A 92 3.53 39.38 36.83
C GLU A 92 4.21 40.33 37.81
N ALA A 93 5.53 40.48 37.68
CA ALA A 93 6.31 41.49 38.38
C ALA A 93 7.55 41.81 37.57
N SER A 94 7.39 42.59 36.51
CA SER A 94 8.12 43.85 36.34
C SER A 94 7.60 44.57 35.11
N ALA A 95 7.02 45.73 35.38
CA ALA A 95 6.63 46.72 34.39
C ALA A 95 7.79 47.01 33.43
N GLN A 96 7.58 46.74 32.14
CA GLN A 96 8.34 47.39 31.08
C GLN A 96 7.39 48.30 30.32
N ALA A 97 7.51 49.60 30.60
CA ALA A 97 6.77 50.66 29.95
C ALA A 97 6.86 50.54 28.43
N ALA A 98 5.70 50.43 27.79
CA ALA A 98 5.59 50.50 26.34
C ALA A 98 5.92 51.93 25.86
N PRO A 99 6.83 52.10 24.87
CA PRO A 99 6.89 53.34 24.11
C PRO A 99 5.62 53.50 23.23
N PRO A 100 5.18 54.74 22.94
CA PRO A 100 3.92 55.00 22.25
C PRO A 100 3.90 54.43 20.83
N ALA A 101 2.73 53.93 20.44
CA ALA A 101 2.44 53.36 19.13
C ALA A 101 2.60 54.38 17.99
N PRO A 102 3.26 54.03 16.88
CA PRO A 102 3.09 54.75 15.62
C PRO A 102 1.71 54.42 15.02
N VAL A 103 1.10 55.49 14.52
CA VAL A 103 -0.26 55.61 13.97
C VAL A 103 -0.56 54.66 12.80
N PRO A 104 -1.85 54.28 12.60
CA PRO A 104 -2.30 53.47 11.47
C PRO A 104 -2.01 54.16 10.15
N VAL A 105 -1.29 53.48 9.25
CA VAL A 105 -1.28 53.82 7.83
C VAL A 105 -2.52 53.20 7.19
N GLU A 106 -3.33 54.06 6.57
CA GLU A 106 -4.58 53.72 5.88
C GLU A 106 -4.34 52.71 4.75
N PRO A 107 -5.25 51.75 4.55
CA PRO A 107 -5.19 50.79 3.45
C PRO A 107 -5.55 51.49 2.12
N VAL A 108 -4.58 51.60 1.21
CA VAL A 108 -4.89 51.86 -0.20
C VAL A 108 -5.30 50.53 -0.84
N ALA A 109 -6.61 50.30 -0.87
CA ALA A 109 -7.25 49.43 -1.86
C ALA A 109 -7.65 50.31 -3.07
N PRO A 110 -7.37 49.83 -4.29
CA PRO A 110 -8.51 49.57 -5.16
C PRO A 110 -8.52 48.15 -5.74
N GLU A 111 -9.74 47.62 -5.79
CA GLU A 111 -10.24 46.38 -6.40
C GLU A 111 -10.07 46.38 -7.96
N PRO A 112 -10.73 45.49 -8.72
CA PRO A 112 -10.43 44.08 -8.97
C PRO A 112 -10.18 43.80 -10.48
N THR A 113 -9.10 43.11 -10.86
CA THR A 113 -8.96 42.62 -12.25
C THR A 113 -9.71 41.31 -12.44
N VAL A 114 -10.94 41.47 -12.95
CA VAL A 114 -11.62 40.70 -14.00
C VAL A 114 -11.03 39.32 -14.33
N ALA A 115 -11.78 38.28 -13.93
CA ALA A 115 -12.05 37.02 -14.62
C ALA A 115 -11.08 36.57 -15.73
N GLU A 116 -10.21 35.61 -15.42
CA GLU A 116 -9.78 34.61 -16.40
C GLU A 116 -10.54 33.31 -16.13
N MET A 117 -11.63 33.21 -16.88
CA MET A 117 -12.46 32.06 -17.14
C MET A 117 -11.64 30.97 -17.84
N ILE A 118 -11.20 29.95 -17.12
CA ILE A 118 -10.94 28.61 -17.68
C ILE A 118 -11.38 27.57 -16.63
N GLU A 119 -12.68 27.31 -16.63
CA GLU A 119 -13.27 26.09 -16.07
C GLU A 119 -13.12 25.00 -17.15
N PRO A 120 -12.36 23.91 -16.92
CA PRO A 120 -12.40 22.78 -17.82
C PRO A 120 -13.73 22.04 -17.60
N GLU A 121 -14.69 22.35 -18.47
CA GLU A 121 -15.93 21.60 -18.67
C GLU A 121 -15.62 20.11 -18.85
N PRO A 122 -16.15 19.20 -18.01
CA PRO A 122 -16.04 17.78 -18.27
C PRO A 122 -16.96 17.43 -19.45
N GLU A 123 -16.36 17.05 -20.58
CA GLU A 123 -17.09 16.53 -21.74
C GLU A 123 -18.00 15.36 -21.31
N PRO A 124 -19.31 15.40 -21.59
CA PRO A 124 -20.19 14.28 -21.32
C PRO A 124 -19.85 13.16 -22.31
N VAL A 125 -19.26 12.07 -21.79
CA VAL A 125 -19.14 10.81 -22.52
C VAL A 125 -20.52 10.37 -23.00
N PRO A 126 -20.72 10.14 -24.31
CA PRO A 126 -22.02 9.69 -24.81
C PRO A 126 -22.35 8.32 -24.21
N ALA A 127 -23.49 8.27 -23.53
CA ALA A 127 -24.14 7.06 -23.06
C ALA A 127 -24.24 6.06 -24.21
N LEU A 128 -23.47 4.97 -24.12
CA LEU A 128 -23.63 3.84 -25.02
C LEU A 128 -25.04 3.29 -24.83
N ALA A 129 -25.77 3.39 -25.92
CA ALA A 129 -27.15 2.99 -26.09
C ALA A 129 -27.44 1.62 -25.47
N LEU A 130 -28.47 1.63 -24.63
CA LEU A 130 -29.37 0.54 -24.35
C LEU A 130 -29.73 -0.19 -25.66
N VAL A 131 -29.07 -1.32 -25.94
CA VAL A 131 -29.57 -2.28 -26.93
C VAL A 131 -30.48 -3.23 -26.18
N GLU A 132 -31.78 -2.89 -26.15
CA GLU A 132 -32.85 -3.83 -25.92
C GLU A 132 -32.78 -4.91 -27.01
N MET A 133 -32.54 -6.16 -26.61
CA MET A 133 -32.92 -7.32 -27.41
C MET A 133 -34.12 -8.00 -26.74
N PRO A 134 -35.26 -8.16 -27.44
CA PRO A 134 -36.42 -8.86 -26.89
C PRO A 134 -36.37 -10.37 -27.14
N VAL A 135 -36.90 -11.10 -26.14
CA VAL A 135 -37.62 -12.39 -26.21
C VAL A 135 -36.81 -13.66 -26.52
N GLN A 136 -36.83 -14.61 -25.57
CA GLN A 136 -37.52 -15.92 -25.62
C GLN A 136 -37.01 -16.75 -24.41
N GLY A 137 -37.82 -17.02 -23.39
CA GLY A 137 -38.65 -18.22 -23.36
C GLY A 137 -37.83 -19.47 -23.06
N GLY A 138 -37.74 -19.86 -21.78
CA GLY A 138 -37.08 -21.10 -21.37
C GLY A 138 -37.11 -21.27 -19.86
N ASP A 139 -38.17 -21.92 -19.36
CA ASP A 139 -38.27 -22.46 -18.01
C ASP A 139 -37.04 -23.32 -17.66
N PRO A 140 -36.41 -23.14 -16.48
CA PRO A 140 -35.69 -24.22 -15.85
C PRO A 140 -36.63 -24.95 -14.90
N GLU A 141 -37.02 -26.15 -15.35
CA GLU A 141 -37.61 -27.20 -14.56
C GLU A 141 -36.93 -27.38 -13.20
N GLN A 142 -37.77 -27.68 -12.21
CA GLN A 142 -37.40 -28.23 -10.92
C GLN A 142 -36.38 -29.37 -11.09
N SER A 143 -35.16 -29.16 -10.57
CA SER A 143 -34.29 -30.27 -10.21
C SER A 143 -34.25 -30.39 -8.69
N VAL A 144 -35.11 -31.28 -8.20
CA VAL A 144 -35.05 -31.89 -6.88
C VAL A 144 -33.80 -32.76 -6.80
N ALA A 145 -32.84 -32.38 -5.96
CA ALA A 145 -31.79 -33.28 -5.49
C ALA A 145 -31.53 -33.00 -4.01
N ALA A 146 -32.39 -33.57 -3.16
CA ALA A 146 -32.09 -33.78 -1.75
C ALA A 146 -31.09 -34.93 -1.63
N GLY A 147 -30.04 -34.73 -0.82
CA GLY A 147 -29.06 -35.77 -0.53
C GLY A 147 -27.91 -35.30 0.36
N ASN A 148 -28.21 -34.62 1.47
CA ASN A 148 -27.21 -34.27 2.48
C ASN A 148 -26.68 -35.52 3.18
N GLY A 149 -25.45 -35.91 2.84
CA GLY A 149 -24.68 -36.90 3.57
C GLY A 149 -24.05 -36.30 4.82
N HIS A 150 -24.44 -36.85 5.97
CA HIS A 150 -23.52 -37.38 6.99
C HIS A 150 -22.48 -36.43 7.63
N ARG A 151 -22.77 -35.95 8.85
CA ARG A 151 -21.97 -36.19 10.09
C ARG A 151 -22.44 -35.27 11.24
N ASP A 152 -23.39 -35.76 12.03
CA ASP A 152 -23.62 -35.24 13.39
C ASP A 152 -22.70 -35.99 14.35
N GLY A 153 -21.66 -35.32 14.82
CA GLY A 153 -20.84 -35.74 15.96
C GLY A 153 -20.54 -34.51 16.82
N PRO A 154 -20.86 -34.51 18.13
CA PRO A 154 -20.60 -33.36 18.98
C PRO A 154 -19.12 -33.34 19.40
N SER A 155 -18.25 -32.71 18.62
CA SER A 155 -16.93 -32.30 19.10
C SER A 155 -17.07 -31.03 19.95
N SER A 156 -17.42 -31.24 21.21
CA SER A 156 -17.20 -30.32 22.32
C SER A 156 -15.70 -29.97 22.38
N LEU A 157 -15.33 -28.77 21.95
CA LEU A 157 -14.01 -28.21 22.22
C LEU A 157 -14.14 -27.26 23.41
N GLY A 158 -13.72 -27.74 24.57
CA GLY A 158 -13.70 -26.99 25.81
C GLY A 158 -12.86 -25.72 25.68
N PHE A 159 -13.51 -24.59 25.93
CA PHE A 159 -12.86 -23.33 26.26
C PHE A 159 -12.59 -23.34 27.77
N PHE A 160 -11.36 -22.98 28.16
CA PHE A 160 -10.86 -22.68 29.53
C PHE A 160 -10.40 -23.86 30.41
N ALA A 161 -9.07 -24.08 30.43
CA ALA A 161 -8.27 -24.31 31.64
C ALA A 161 -6.81 -23.97 31.35
#